data_AF-A0A954RWX7-F1
#
_entry.id   AF-A0A954RWX7-F1
#
_cell.length_a   1.000
_cell.length_b   1.000
_cell.length_c   1.000
_cell.angle_alpha   90.00
_cell.angle_beta   90.00
_cell.angle_gamma   90.00
#
_symmetry.space_group_name_H-M   'P 1'
#
loop_
_entity.id
_entity.type
_entity.pdbx_description
1 polymer ?
#
loop_
_entity_poly.entity_id
_entity_poly.type
_entity_poly.pdbx_seq_one_letter_code
_entity_poly.pdbx_strand_id
1 'polypeptide(L)'
;MFAEDRLPPDNVCVECGSETSDILQCSVECERPRAKGRGYWSTVVLGMLAPFWFLISLSHDYKNAEVFGEDLIVQTPLPLCPTCAAAIQPRKKDLHNLLRRVPLYDQLLQEYPHADADIRQ
;
A
#
# COMPACT_ATOMS: atom_id res chain seq x y z
N MET A 1 10.58 6.06 -8.13
CA MET A 1 11.38 5.62 -9.30
C MET A 1 12.39 4.58 -8.82
N PHE A 2 12.08 3.28 -9.00
CA PHE A 2 13.13 2.26 -8.93
C PHE A 2 13.86 2.34 -10.26
N ALA A 3 15.17 2.61 -10.21
CA ALA A 3 16.01 2.64 -11.39
C ALA A 3 15.82 1.31 -12.15
N GLU A 4 15.46 1.43 -13.42
CA GLU A 4 15.34 0.31 -14.35
C GLU A 4 16.62 -0.56 -14.27
N ASP A 5 16.43 -1.89 -14.30
CA ASP A 5 17.45 -2.95 -14.46
C ASP A 5 18.06 -3.68 -13.26
N ARG A 6 17.61 -3.50 -12.00
CA ARG A 6 18.02 -4.44 -10.93
C ARG A 6 16.86 -4.91 -10.07
N LEU A 7 15.91 -5.58 -10.72
CA LEU A 7 15.06 -6.57 -10.06
C LEU A 7 15.97 -7.68 -9.51
N PRO A 8 15.65 -8.31 -8.36
CA PRO A 8 16.54 -9.27 -7.72
C PRO A 8 17.03 -10.31 -8.75
N PRO A 9 18.35 -10.38 -9.00
CA PRO A 9 18.92 -11.08 -10.16
C PRO A 9 18.91 -12.61 -10.01
N ASP A 10 18.45 -13.11 -8.87
CA ASP A 10 18.55 -14.50 -8.52
C ASP A 10 17.27 -15.20 -8.97
N ASN A 11 17.38 -16.06 -9.99
CA ASN A 11 16.34 -17.00 -10.43
C ASN A 11 16.13 -18.11 -9.40
N VAL A 12 16.12 -17.77 -8.12
CA VAL A 12 16.11 -18.71 -7.00
C VAL A 12 14.91 -18.39 -6.15
N CYS A 13 14.10 -19.42 -5.87
CA CYS A 13 12.91 -19.30 -5.04
C CYS A 13 13.29 -18.77 -3.66
N VAL A 14 12.70 -17.64 -3.26
CA VAL A 14 12.98 -16.99 -1.95
C VAL A 14 12.57 -17.88 -0.76
N GLU A 15 11.66 -18.84 -0.98
CA GLU A 15 11.20 -19.73 0.08
C GLU A 15 12.08 -20.98 0.23
N CYS A 16 12.32 -21.72 -0.86
CA CYS A 16 12.96 -23.03 -0.82
C CYS A 16 14.36 -23.09 -1.44
N GLY A 17 14.82 -22.01 -2.08
CA GLY A 17 16.14 -21.96 -2.71
C GLY A 17 16.27 -22.74 -4.03
N SER A 18 15.18 -23.28 -4.58
CA SER A 18 15.21 -23.96 -5.88
C SER A 18 15.31 -22.96 -7.04
N GLU A 19 16.00 -23.32 -8.11
CA GLU A 19 16.02 -22.53 -9.34
C GLU A 19 14.59 -22.41 -9.91
N THR A 20 14.15 -21.20 -10.25
CA THR A 20 12.81 -20.92 -10.76
C THR A 20 12.84 -19.70 -11.69
N SER A 21 12.10 -19.80 -12.80
CA SER A 21 11.84 -18.69 -13.72
C SER A 21 10.52 -17.97 -13.42
N ASP A 22 9.75 -18.48 -12.46
CA ASP A 22 8.43 -17.97 -12.14
C ASP A 22 8.55 -16.80 -11.16
N ILE A 23 7.92 -15.68 -11.52
CA ILE A 23 7.94 -14.44 -10.76
C ILE A 23 6.52 -14.14 -10.30
N LEU A 24 6.32 -14.10 -8.99
CA LEU A 24 5.07 -13.63 -8.38
C LEU A 24 5.11 -12.11 -8.29
N GLN A 25 4.16 -11.43 -8.93
CA GLN A 25 4.02 -9.98 -8.83
C GLN A 25 3.29 -9.61 -7.54
N CYS A 26 3.98 -8.93 -6.64
CA CYS A 26 3.37 -8.38 -5.43
C CYS A 26 3.41 -6.86 -5.49
N SER A 27 2.42 -6.21 -4.88
CA SER A 27 2.38 -4.76 -4.73
C SER A 27 2.36 -4.38 -3.27
N VAL A 28 3.20 -3.42 -2.89
CA VAL A 28 3.27 -2.85 -1.55
C VAL A 28 2.78 -1.41 -1.59
N GLU A 29 1.64 -1.17 -0.96
CA GLU A 29 1.03 0.14 -0.77
C GLU A 29 1.66 0.79 0.47
N CYS A 30 2.57 1.75 0.26
CA CYS A 30 3.43 2.31 1.30
C CYS A 30 2.78 3.46 2.06
N GLU A 31 1.99 4.29 1.38
CA GLU A 31 1.26 5.41 1.97
C GLU A 31 -0.20 5.38 1.52
N ARG A 32 -1.11 5.43 2.50
CA ARG A 32 -2.54 5.69 2.25
C ARG A 32 -2.84 7.15 2.53
N PRO A 33 -3.53 7.85 1.63
CA PRO A 33 -3.88 9.23 1.84
C PRO A 33 -4.82 9.34 3.04
N ARG A 34 -4.40 10.14 4.04
CA ARG A 34 -5.28 10.47 5.15
C ARG A 34 -6.15 11.66 4.77
N ALA A 35 -7.43 11.39 4.51
CA ALA A 35 -8.42 12.46 4.46
C ALA A 35 -8.53 13.10 5.85
N LYS A 36 -8.01 14.32 6.02
CA LYS A 36 -8.12 15.07 7.26
C LYS A 36 -9.54 15.63 7.35
N GLY A 37 -10.48 14.82 7.83
CA GLY A 37 -11.86 15.24 8.06
C GLY A 37 -11.92 16.43 9.01
N ARG A 38 -12.41 17.57 8.52
CA ARG A 38 -12.67 18.78 9.33
C ARG A 38 -13.71 18.43 10.40
N GLY A 39 -13.44 18.79 11.66
CA GLY A 39 -14.21 18.32 12.83
C GLY A 39 -15.71 18.62 12.75
N TYR A 40 -16.51 17.55 12.69
CA TYR A 40 -17.98 17.52 12.58
C TYR A 40 -18.71 18.41 13.60
N TRP A 41 -18.14 18.62 14.79
CA TRP A 41 -18.76 19.44 15.83
C TRP A 41 -18.88 20.92 15.46
N SER A 42 -17.94 21.47 14.68
CA SER A 42 -17.97 22.88 14.29
C SER A 42 -19.07 23.19 13.27
N THR A 43 -19.36 22.26 12.35
CA THR A 43 -20.40 22.42 11.32
C THR A 43 -21.80 22.28 11.90
N VAL A 44 -21.99 21.39 12.88
CA VAL A 44 -23.28 21.22 13.58
C VAL A 44 -23.68 22.48 14.36
N VAL A 45 -22.75 23.11 15.11
CA VAL A 45 -23.04 24.34 15.87
C VAL A 45 -23.34 25.52 14.93
N LEU A 46 -22.62 25.64 13.81
CA LEU A 46 -22.87 26.68 12.81
C LEU A 46 -24.24 26.49 12.13
N GLY A 47 -24.66 25.23 11.93
CA GLY A 47 -25.97 24.86 11.37
C GLY A 47 -27.16 25.30 12.21
N MET A 48 -27.01 25.30 13.54
CA MET A 48 -28.06 25.77 14.45
C MET A 48 -28.21 27.30 14.48
N LEU A 49 -27.11 28.05 14.35
CA LEU A 49 -27.12 29.51 14.48
C LEU A 49 -27.36 30.24 13.15
N ALA A 50 -27.05 29.61 12.01
CA ALA A 50 -27.15 30.25 10.70
C ALA A 50 -27.47 29.23 9.58
N PRO A 51 -28.74 28.83 9.40
CA PRO A 51 -29.13 27.79 8.44
C PRO A 51 -28.80 28.18 6.98
N PHE A 52 -28.79 29.48 6.66
CA PHE A 52 -28.40 29.97 5.33
C PHE A 52 -26.89 29.78 5.06
N TRP A 53 -26.03 30.03 6.05
CA TRP A 53 -24.58 29.79 5.93
C TRP A 53 -24.23 28.30 5.93
N PHE A 54 -25.02 27.48 6.62
CA PHE A 54 -24.86 26.02 6.63
C PHE A 54 -25.05 25.38 5.25
N LEU A 55 -26.07 25.81 4.50
CA LEU A 55 -26.31 25.34 3.13
C LEU A 55 -25.15 25.70 2.19
N ILE A 56 -24.56 26.89 2.36
CA ILE A 56 -23.39 27.32 1.59
C ILE A 56 -22.15 26.49 1.98
N SER A 57 -21.91 26.27 3.27
CA SER A 57 -20.80 25.44 3.79
C SER A 57 -20.85 24.01 3.28
N LEU A 58 -22.03 23.38 3.28
CA LEU A 58 -22.19 21.99 2.84
C LEU A 58 -21.77 21.79 1.37
N SER A 59 -22.06 22.79 0.52
CA SER A 59 -21.70 22.74 -0.90
C SER A 59 -20.20 22.91 -1.16
N HIS A 60 -19.48 23.53 -0.23
CA HIS A 60 -18.05 23.83 -0.35
C HIS A 60 -17.17 22.70 0.23
N ASP A 61 -17.61 22.05 1.30
CA ASP A 61 -16.88 20.94 1.94
C ASP A 61 -16.82 19.69 1.05
N TYR A 62 -17.80 19.45 0.17
CA TYR A 62 -17.79 18.29 -0.72
C TYR A 62 -16.68 18.34 -1.79
N LYS A 63 -16.15 19.53 -2.08
CA LYS A 63 -15.13 19.72 -3.14
C LYS A 63 -13.69 19.74 -2.63
N ASN A 64 -13.47 19.90 -1.32
CA ASN A 64 -12.16 20.19 -0.76
C ASN A 64 -11.71 19.16 0.29
N ALA A 65 -12.10 17.89 0.13
CA ALA A 65 -11.32 16.83 0.75
C ALA A 65 -9.97 16.78 0.04
N GLU A 66 -9.05 17.68 0.43
CA GLU A 66 -7.67 17.69 -0.05
C GLU A 66 -7.03 16.38 0.40
N VAL A 67 -6.95 15.44 -0.54
CA VAL A 67 -6.22 14.19 -0.42
C VAL A 67 -4.74 14.57 -0.52
N PHE A 68 -4.08 14.77 0.63
CA PHE A 68 -2.64 14.95 0.67
C PHE A 68 -1.95 13.58 0.70
N GLY A 69 -1.20 13.28 -0.36
CA GLY A 69 -0.41 12.06 -0.56
C GLY A 69 -0.69 11.41 -1.92
N GLU A 70 0.35 11.12 -2.70
CA GLU A 70 0.23 10.22 -3.85
C GLU A 70 0.26 8.78 -3.34
N ASP A 71 -0.64 7.91 -3.84
CA ASP A 71 -0.60 6.49 -3.51
C ASP A 71 0.74 5.92 -3.97
N LEU A 72 1.66 5.70 -3.02
CA LEU A 72 2.96 5.13 -3.31
C LEU A 72 2.82 3.60 -3.35
N ILE A 73 2.48 3.08 -4.53
CA ILE A 73 2.42 1.64 -4.79
C ILE A 73 3.74 1.20 -5.42
N VAL A 74 4.47 0.34 -4.71
CA VAL A 74 5.73 -0.24 -5.17
C VAL A 74 5.50 -1.66 -5.65
N GLN A 75 5.93 -1.98 -6.86
CA GLN A 75 5.93 -3.36 -7.37
C GLN A 75 7.15 -4.10 -6.82
N THR A 76 6.92 -5.25 -6.18
CA THR A 76 7.93 -6.09 -5.54
C THR A 76 7.82 -7.51 -6.09
N PRO A 77 8.40 -7.79 -7.27
CA PRO A 77 8.39 -9.12 -7.84
C PRO A 77 9.24 -10.08 -7.00
N LEU A 78 8.68 -11.25 -6.71
CA LEU A 78 9.29 -12.28 -5.90
C LEU A 78 9.49 -13.55 -6.73
N PRO A 79 10.73 -14.03 -6.91
CA PRO A 79 10.97 -15.33 -7.54
C PRO A 79 10.44 -16.42 -6.60
N LEU A 80 9.41 -17.14 -7.03
CA LEU A 80 8.71 -18.17 -6.25
C LEU A 80 8.34 -19.32 -7.18
N CYS A 81 8.79 -20.53 -6.85
CA CYS A 81 8.41 -21.70 -7.61
C CYS A 81 6.90 -22.00 -7.45
N PRO A 82 6.27 -22.70 -8.42
CA PRO A 82 4.81 -22.93 -8.41
C PRO A 82 4.30 -23.61 -7.14
N THR A 83 5.11 -24.51 -6.57
CA THR A 83 4.78 -25.22 -5.33
C THR A 83 4.74 -24.29 -4.12
N CYS A 84 5.73 -23.40 -4.00
CA CYS A 84 5.77 -22.41 -2.91
C CYS A 84 4.71 -21.33 -3.12
N ALA A 85 4.52 -20.86 -4.36
CA ALA A 85 3.46 -19.90 -4.70
C ALA A 85 2.07 -20.42 -4.31
N ALA A 86 1.78 -21.71 -4.58
CA ALA A 86 0.51 -22.34 -4.20
C ALA A 86 0.34 -22.56 -2.69
N ALA A 87 1.45 -22.66 -1.93
CA ALA A 87 1.41 -22.84 -0.48
C ALA A 87 1.20 -21.53 0.28
N ILE A 88 1.51 -20.39 -0.34
CA ILE A 88 1.38 -19.08 0.27
C ILE A 88 -0.10 -18.69 0.31
N GLN A 89 -0.60 -18.46 1.52
CA GLN A 89 -1.92 -17.87 1.68
C GLN A 89 -1.83 -16.35 1.42
N PRO A 90 -2.86 -15.72 0.85
CA PRO A 90 -2.93 -14.28 0.64
C PRO A 90 -3.18 -13.54 1.97
N ARG A 91 -2.45 -13.91 3.03
CA ARG A 91 -2.50 -13.23 4.33
C ARG A 91 -1.36 -12.21 4.37
N LYS A 92 -1.69 -10.97 4.72
CA LYS A 92 -0.74 -9.86 4.83
C LYS A 92 0.54 -10.21 5.61
N LYS A 93 0.41 -10.93 6.73
CA LYS A 93 1.56 -11.30 7.59
C LYS A 93 2.55 -12.22 6.88
N ASP A 94 2.04 -13.19 6.11
CA ASP A 94 2.88 -14.17 5.43
C ASP A 94 3.64 -13.51 4.28
N LEU A 95 2.98 -12.60 3.56
CA LEU A 95 3.60 -11.83 2.48
C LEU A 95 4.66 -10.85 2.99
N HIS A 96 4.43 -10.17 4.12
CA HIS A 96 5.47 -9.33 4.75
C HIS A 96 6.70 -10.14 5.14
N ASN A 97 6.50 -11.33 5.72
CA ASN A 97 7.62 -12.20 6.12
C ASN A 97 8.43 -12.67 4.90
N LEU A 98 7.78 -12.96 3.78
CA LEU A 98 8.44 -13.32 2.51
C LEU A 98 9.24 -12.16 1.94
N LEU A 99 8.64 -10.96 1.86
CA LEU A 99 9.31 -9.76 1.37
C LEU A 99 10.57 -9.45 2.19
N ARG A 100 10.53 -9.59 3.52
CA ARG A 100 11.70 -9.38 4.39
C ARG A 100 12.88 -10.32 4.13
N ARG A 101 12.68 -11.45 3.45
CA ARG A 101 13.79 -12.34 3.07
C ARG A 101 14.66 -11.75 1.96
N VAL A 102 14.13 -10.81 1.19
CA VAL A 102 14.88 -10.09 0.16
C VAL A 102 15.42 -8.80 0.80
N PRO A 103 16.75 -8.60 0.90
CA PRO A 103 17.33 -7.47 1.63
C PRO A 103 16.82 -6.10 1.16
N LEU A 104 16.57 -5.95 -0.15
CA LEU A 104 16.03 -4.71 -0.72
C LEU A 104 14.62 -4.41 -0.22
N TYR A 105 13.75 -5.43 -0.14
CA TYR A 105 12.38 -5.26 0.32
C TYR A 105 12.28 -5.15 1.84
N ASP A 106 13.22 -5.72 2.58
CA ASP A 106 13.33 -5.48 4.03
C ASP A 106 13.57 -4.01 4.35
N GLN A 107 14.48 -3.34 3.61
CA GLN A 107 14.70 -1.90 3.74
C GLN A 107 13.42 -1.09 3.48
N LEU A 108 12.68 -1.45 2.44
CA LEU A 108 11.40 -0.81 2.12
C LEU A 108 10.38 -0.99 3.26
N LEU A 109 10.29 -2.19 3.84
CA LEU A 109 9.37 -2.45 4.95
C LEU A 109 9.84 -1.84 6.29
N GLN A 110 11.12 -1.54 6.44
CA GLN A 110 11.64 -0.77 7.58
C GLN A 110 11.26 0.72 7.46
N GLU A 111 11.30 1.27 6.25
CA GLU A 111 10.86 2.65 5.97
C GLU A 111 9.34 2.79 6.07
N TYR A 112 8.59 1.77 5.63
CA TYR A 112 7.13 1.75 5.63
C TYR A 112 6.56 0.55 6.44
N PRO A 113 6.62 0.58 7.78
CA PRO A 113 6.23 -0.55 8.63
C PRO A 113 4.73 -0.87 8.61
N HIS A 114 3.91 0.08 8.16
CA HIS A 114 2.45 -0.06 8.06
C HIS A 114 1.96 -0.38 6.65
N ALA A 115 2.88 -0.55 5.69
CA ALA A 115 2.52 -0.82 4.31
C ALA A 115 1.58 -2.02 4.20
N ASP A 116 0.71 -2.00 3.19
CA ASP A 116 -0.17 -3.11 2.83
C ASP A 116 0.43 -3.85 1.64
N ALA A 117 0.75 -5.13 1.81
CA ALA A 117 1.24 -5.98 0.74
C ALA A 117 0.10 -6.85 0.20
N ASP A 118 -0.05 -6.89 -1.12
CA ASP A 118 -1.05 -7.71 -1.82
C ASP A 118 -0.43 -8.42 -3.03
N ILE A 119 -1.04 -9.53 -3.44
CA ILE A 119 -0.64 -10.32 -4.60
C ILE A 119 -1.43 -9.84 -5.81
N ARG A 120 -0.72 -9.43 -6.86
CA ARG A 120 -1.34 -8.97 -8.10
C ARG A 120 -1.47 -10.15 -9.06
N GLN A 121 -2.66 -10.74 -9.13
CA GLN A 121 -3.00 -11.82 -10.07
C GLN A 121 -3.30 -11.30 -11.48
#